data_AF-A0A7J4JAJ3-F1
#
_entry.id   AF-A0A7J4JAJ3-F1
#
_cell.length_a   1.000
_cell.length_b   1.000
_cell.length_c   1.000
_cell.angle_alpha   90.00
_cell.angle_beta   90.00
_cell.angle_gamma   90.00
#
_symmetry.space_group_name_H-M   'P 1'
#
loop_
_entity.id
_entity.type
_entity.pdbx_description
1 polymer ?
#
loop_
_entity_poly.entity_id
_entity_poly.type
_entity_poly.pdbx_seq_one_letter_code
_entity_poly.pdbx_strand_id
1 'polypeptide(L)'
;MDFDLLIEKVDVLFSKVKLGKDQAYVVMKFSTLPPELAEELRNNPEEFFKVLKLQVRKRLGLKKNIEVMFSHLPKSYQAKIEDISAHLLGKFIQVKGKIQTKTAIITKIKKAKYECPSCGNSLQVMLGEKNTKPTRCGCGRKGHFMEVSRTYEDHFELMVEEDGYLLRVIVGEPFLNPEFKPMFKKNNKLIISGYIIAIPKKLPRGSESTEVEKVLIANNVEKVR
;
A
#
# COMPACT_ATOMS: atom_id res chain seq x y z
N MET A 1 -5.14 -22.01 1.53
CA MET A 1 -4.19 -20.93 1.90
C MET A 1 -4.44 -20.59 3.35
N ASP A 2 -3.73 -21.27 4.25
CA ASP A 2 -4.02 -21.24 5.68
C ASP A 2 -3.23 -20.10 6.35
N PHE A 3 -3.88 -18.93 6.43
CA PHE A 3 -3.34 -17.80 7.18
C PHE A 3 -3.35 -18.06 8.70
N ASP A 4 -4.13 -19.03 9.19
CA ASP A 4 -4.17 -19.34 10.62
C ASP A 4 -2.84 -19.99 11.04
N LEU A 5 -2.30 -20.90 10.23
CA LEU A 5 -0.96 -21.49 10.44
C LEU A 5 0.17 -20.45 10.42
N LEU A 6 0.09 -19.43 9.55
CA LEU A 6 1.03 -18.30 9.56
C LEU A 6 0.94 -17.57 10.89
N ILE A 7 -0.27 -17.25 11.32
CA ILE A 7 -0.46 -16.43 12.51
C ILE A 7 -0.11 -17.23 13.79
N GLU A 8 -0.30 -18.55 13.80
CA GLU A 8 0.21 -19.43 14.86
C GLU A 8 1.75 -19.40 14.98
N LYS A 9 2.46 -19.43 13.85
CA LYS A 9 3.93 -19.27 13.84
C LYS A 9 4.37 -17.86 14.22
N VAL A 10 3.51 -16.87 14.00
CA VAL A 10 3.79 -15.44 14.24
C VAL A 10 3.37 -14.97 15.64
N ASP A 11 2.53 -15.72 16.36
CA ASP A 11 2.07 -15.38 17.71
C ASP A 11 3.21 -15.20 18.73
N VAL A 12 4.39 -15.75 18.41
CA VAL A 12 5.62 -15.66 19.23
C VAL A 12 6.57 -14.54 18.76
N LEU A 13 6.34 -13.93 17.60
CA LEU A 13 7.30 -13.03 16.92
C LEU A 13 6.73 -11.65 16.57
N PHE A 14 5.98 -11.05 17.50
CA PHE A 14 5.71 -9.61 17.42
C PHE A 14 6.98 -8.82 17.72
N SER A 15 7.77 -8.51 16.69
CA SER A 15 9.04 -7.81 16.87
C SER A 15 8.88 -6.36 17.37
N LYS A 16 7.68 -5.77 17.18
CA LYS A 16 7.15 -4.57 17.84
C LYS A 16 5.69 -4.39 17.41
N VAL A 17 4.74 -4.47 18.35
CA VAL A 17 3.42 -3.84 18.19
C VAL A 17 3.50 -2.51 18.91
N LYS A 18 3.49 -1.39 18.18
CA LYS A 18 3.29 -0.08 18.82
C LYS A 18 1.82 0.27 18.73
N LEU A 19 1.14 0.22 19.87
CA LEU A 19 -0.19 0.79 20.05
C LEU A 19 -0.01 2.29 20.30
N GLY A 20 0.03 3.07 19.21
CA GLY A 20 0.00 4.54 19.30
C GLY A 20 -1.41 5.05 19.67
N LYS A 21 -1.53 6.37 19.92
CA LYS A 21 -2.82 7.01 20.22
C LYS A 21 -3.87 6.74 19.12
N ASP A 22 -3.47 6.55 17.85
CA ASP A 22 -4.44 6.40 16.75
C ASP A 22 -4.33 5.22 15.79
N GLN A 23 -3.21 4.50 15.66
CA GLN A 23 -3.15 3.30 14.82
C GLN A 23 -2.16 2.26 15.35
N ALA A 24 -2.44 0.99 15.06
CA ALA A 24 -1.57 -0.14 15.36
C ALA A 24 -0.80 -0.57 14.11
N TYR A 25 0.45 -0.95 14.26
CA TYR A 25 1.20 -1.63 13.20
C TYR A 25 2.01 -2.79 13.78
N VAL A 26 2.29 -3.77 12.94
CA VAL A 26 3.07 -4.96 13.26
C VAL A 26 4.15 -5.15 12.21
N VAL A 27 5.39 -5.33 12.67
CA VAL A 27 6.51 -5.77 11.83
C VAL A 27 6.75 -7.26 12.06
N MET A 28 6.60 -8.04 11.00
CA MET A 28 6.91 -9.46 10.94
C MET A 28 8.26 -9.67 10.25
N LYS A 29 8.99 -10.71 10.62
CA LYS A 29 10.20 -11.11 9.87
C LYS A 29 9.77 -11.94 8.68
N PHE A 30 10.34 -11.71 7.50
CA PHE A 30 10.01 -12.51 6.32
C PHE A 30 10.26 -14.02 6.54
N SER A 31 11.28 -14.38 7.33
CA SER A 31 11.60 -15.77 7.64
C SER A 31 10.48 -16.57 8.33
N THR A 32 9.43 -15.91 8.84
CA THR A 32 8.28 -16.60 9.44
C THR A 32 7.22 -17.01 8.42
N LEU A 33 7.31 -16.52 7.17
CA LEU A 33 6.39 -16.88 6.10
C LEU A 33 6.67 -18.31 5.60
N PRO A 34 5.65 -19.19 5.60
CA PRO A 34 5.70 -20.43 4.83
C PRO A 34 5.95 -20.15 3.34
N PRO A 35 6.62 -21.05 2.61
CA PRO A 35 6.92 -20.86 1.18
C PRO A 35 5.70 -20.51 0.32
N GLU A 36 4.56 -21.17 0.55
CA GLU A 36 3.32 -20.92 -0.18
C GLU A 36 2.82 -19.47 -0.01
N LEU A 37 2.95 -18.92 1.20
CA LEU A 37 2.54 -17.56 1.50
C LEU A 37 3.59 -16.53 1.05
N ALA A 38 4.86 -16.91 0.98
CA ALA A 38 5.91 -16.09 0.38
C ALA A 38 5.68 -15.90 -1.13
N GLU A 39 5.30 -16.98 -1.84
CA GLU A 39 4.89 -16.93 -3.24
C GLU A 39 3.63 -16.07 -3.43
N GLU A 40 2.63 -16.23 -2.57
CA GLU A 40 1.43 -15.38 -2.63
C GLU A 40 1.76 -13.91 -2.38
N LEU A 41 2.58 -13.59 -1.37
CA LEU A 41 3.07 -12.24 -1.13
C LEU A 41 3.80 -11.68 -2.35
N ARG A 42 4.65 -12.49 -3.00
CA ARG A 42 5.42 -12.07 -4.18
C ARG A 42 4.50 -11.74 -5.36
N ASN A 43 3.46 -12.53 -5.57
CA ASN A 43 2.67 -12.51 -6.80
C ASN A 43 1.35 -11.72 -6.69
N ASN A 44 0.73 -11.70 -5.51
CA ASN A 44 -0.58 -11.09 -5.24
C ASN A 44 -0.58 -10.26 -3.93
N PRO A 45 0.34 -9.29 -3.77
CA PRO A 45 0.53 -8.56 -2.50
C PRO A 45 -0.72 -7.83 -2.01
N GLU A 46 -1.54 -7.28 -2.91
CA GLU A 46 -2.73 -6.52 -2.52
C GLU A 46 -3.75 -7.38 -1.77
N GLU A 47 -4.10 -8.54 -2.34
CA GLU A 47 -5.04 -9.46 -1.70
C GLU A 47 -4.40 -10.13 -0.48
N PHE A 48 -3.11 -10.48 -0.58
CA PHE A 48 -2.35 -11.02 0.54
C PHE A 48 -2.42 -10.12 1.78
N PHE A 49 -2.07 -8.83 1.65
CA PHE A 49 -2.11 -7.90 2.78
C PHE A 49 -3.54 -7.60 3.24
N LYS A 50 -4.52 -7.60 2.34
CA LYS A 50 -5.93 -7.42 2.70
C LYS A 50 -6.41 -8.55 3.62
N VAL A 51 -6.13 -9.81 3.27
CA VAL A 51 -6.48 -10.97 4.10
C VAL A 51 -5.68 -10.98 5.40
N LEU A 52 -4.36 -10.79 5.32
CA LEU A 52 -3.47 -10.81 6.48
C LEU A 52 -3.85 -9.76 7.54
N LYS A 53 -4.11 -8.52 7.13
CA LYS A 53 -4.55 -7.45 8.05
C LYS A 53 -5.85 -7.79 8.76
N LEU A 54 -6.82 -8.38 8.05
CA LEU A 54 -8.10 -8.79 8.65
C LEU A 54 -7.90 -9.87 9.70
N GLN A 55 -7.07 -10.87 9.41
CA GLN A 55 -6.82 -11.99 10.33
C GLN A 55 -6.03 -11.54 11.56
N VAL A 56 -4.95 -10.77 11.38
CA VAL A 56 -4.17 -10.20 12.49
C VAL A 56 -5.04 -9.31 13.37
N ARG A 57 -5.88 -8.46 12.77
CA ARG A 57 -6.82 -7.60 13.51
C ARG A 57 -7.80 -8.42 14.36
N LYS A 58 -8.36 -9.50 13.79
CA LYS A 58 -9.30 -10.38 14.49
C LYS A 58 -8.63 -11.09 15.66
N ARG A 59 -7.46 -11.71 15.45
CA ARG A 59 -6.74 -12.45 16.50
C ARG A 59 -6.31 -11.55 17.65
N LEU A 60 -5.87 -10.33 17.36
CA LEU A 60 -5.47 -9.35 18.37
C LEU A 60 -6.65 -8.62 19.04
N GLY A 61 -7.89 -8.91 18.64
CA GLY A 61 -9.08 -8.21 19.18
C GLY A 61 -9.07 -6.70 18.94
N LEU A 62 -8.36 -6.23 17.91
CA LEU A 62 -8.19 -4.79 17.66
C LEU A 62 -9.45 -4.20 17.03
N LYS A 63 -9.94 -3.12 17.63
CA LYS A 63 -11.07 -2.33 17.10
C LYS A 63 -10.67 -1.41 15.93
N LYS A 64 -9.41 -0.96 15.91
CA LYS A 64 -8.86 -0.09 14.86
C LYS A 64 -8.19 -0.91 13.75
N ASN A 65 -7.99 -0.29 12.58
CA ASN A 65 -7.21 -0.90 11.51
C ASN A 65 -5.75 -1.08 11.93
N ILE A 66 -5.11 -2.09 11.35
CA ILE A 66 -3.71 -2.45 11.60
C ILE A 66 -2.93 -2.49 10.29
N GLU A 67 -1.72 -1.96 10.31
CA GLU A 67 -0.76 -2.12 9.23
C GLU A 67 0.17 -3.31 9.52
N VAL A 68 0.42 -4.14 8.51
CA VAL A 68 1.28 -5.32 8.63
C VAL A 68 2.42 -5.19 7.64
N MET A 69 3.65 -5.29 8.16
CA MET A 69 4.87 -5.00 7.43
C MET A 69 5.83 -6.18 7.51
N PHE A 70 6.57 -6.46 6.42
CA PHE A 70 7.65 -7.45 6.45
C PHE A 70 9.03 -6.80 6.49
N SER A 71 9.86 -7.29 7.40
CA SER A 71 11.26 -6.92 7.56
C SER A 71 12.17 -8.06 7.12
N HIS A 72 13.44 -7.74 6.84
CA HIS A 72 14.47 -8.72 6.51
C HIS A 72 14.10 -9.63 5.32
N LEU A 73 13.58 -9.04 4.24
CA LEU A 73 13.35 -9.79 3.01
C LEU A 73 14.67 -10.36 2.46
N PRO A 74 14.64 -11.56 1.85
CA PRO A 74 15.82 -12.15 1.24
C PRO A 74 16.22 -11.39 -0.03
N LYS A 75 17.49 -11.53 -0.43
CA LYS A 75 18.05 -10.87 -1.62
C LYS A 75 17.29 -11.21 -2.91
N SER A 76 16.59 -12.33 -2.98
CA SER A 76 15.75 -12.70 -4.13
C SER A 76 14.61 -11.71 -4.40
N TYR A 77 14.21 -10.91 -3.40
CA TYR A 77 13.23 -9.85 -3.61
C TYR A 77 13.84 -8.56 -4.12
N GLN A 78 15.17 -8.41 -4.04
CA GLN A 78 15.87 -7.20 -4.47
C GLN A 78 15.80 -7.07 -5.99
N ALA A 79 15.33 -5.91 -6.43
CA ALA A 79 15.40 -5.47 -7.80
C ALA A 79 16.13 -4.12 -7.82
N LYS A 80 16.98 -3.93 -8.83
CA LYS A 80 17.51 -2.61 -9.09
C LYS A 80 16.44 -1.74 -9.72
N ILE A 81 16.49 -0.43 -9.49
CA ILE A 81 15.55 0.53 -10.07
C ILE A 81 15.62 0.49 -11.60
N GLU A 82 16.80 0.31 -12.18
CA GLU A 82 17.00 0.18 -13.64
C GLU A 82 16.23 -1.01 -14.25
N ASP A 83 16.09 -2.11 -13.49
CA ASP A 83 15.50 -3.37 -13.98
C ASP A 83 13.97 -3.39 -13.87
N ILE A 84 13.35 -2.40 -13.21
CA ILE A 84 11.91 -2.36 -12.99
C ILE A 84 11.20 -2.13 -14.33
N SER A 85 10.63 -3.19 -14.89
CA SER A 85 9.84 -3.16 -16.12
C SER A 85 8.50 -3.89 -15.96
N ALA A 86 7.78 -4.11 -17.05
CA ALA A 86 6.42 -4.66 -17.04
C ALA A 86 6.29 -5.99 -16.27
N HIS A 87 7.34 -6.82 -16.26
CA HIS A 87 7.35 -8.11 -15.55
C HIS A 87 7.27 -7.99 -14.02
N LEU A 88 7.59 -6.82 -13.44
CA LEU A 88 7.48 -6.57 -12.00
C LEU A 88 6.18 -5.86 -11.60
N LEU A 89 5.30 -5.51 -12.56
CA LEU A 89 3.99 -4.95 -12.24
C LEU A 89 3.18 -5.93 -11.39
N GLY A 90 2.57 -5.43 -10.32
CA GLY A 90 1.83 -6.23 -9.35
C GLY A 90 2.71 -7.10 -8.45
N LYS A 91 4.04 -7.13 -8.63
CA LYS A 91 4.94 -7.96 -7.82
C LYS A 91 5.42 -7.22 -6.58
N PHE A 92 5.57 -7.97 -5.49
CA PHE A 92 6.20 -7.47 -4.26
C PHE A 92 7.71 -7.56 -4.37
N ILE A 93 8.41 -6.42 -4.33
CA ILE A 93 9.85 -6.30 -4.51
C ILE A 93 10.50 -5.52 -3.37
N GLN A 94 11.83 -5.54 -3.34
CA GLN A 94 12.65 -4.69 -2.49
C GLN A 94 13.59 -3.86 -3.37
N VAL A 95 13.69 -2.57 -3.10
CA VAL A 95 14.64 -1.67 -3.78
C VAL A 95 15.54 -1.01 -2.74
N LYS A 96 16.75 -0.63 -3.14
CA LYS A 96 17.70 0.10 -2.30
C LYS A 96 18.04 1.41 -3.01
N GLY A 97 18.08 2.51 -2.27
CA GLY A 97 18.43 3.79 -2.87
C GLY A 97 18.54 4.92 -1.87
N LYS A 98 18.95 6.09 -2.34
CA LYS A 98 19.01 7.32 -1.53
C LYS A 98 17.81 8.21 -1.82
N ILE A 99 17.33 8.93 -0.81
CA ILE A 99 16.23 9.88 -0.98
C ILE A 99 16.74 11.12 -1.72
N GLN A 100 16.18 11.40 -2.90
CA GLN A 100 16.44 12.62 -3.65
C GLN A 100 15.52 13.76 -3.18
N THR A 101 14.20 13.48 -3.14
CA THR A 101 13.18 14.45 -2.72
C THR A 101 12.07 13.74 -1.92
N LYS A 102 11.36 14.54 -1.12
CA LYS A 102 10.17 14.15 -0.37
C LYS A 102 9.11 15.22 -0.55
N THR A 103 7.87 14.83 -0.83
CA THR A 103 6.73 15.75 -0.92
C THR A 103 6.13 16.06 0.46
N ALA A 104 5.29 17.09 0.53
CA ALA A 104 4.40 17.29 1.67
C ALA A 104 3.39 16.12 1.78
N ILE A 105 2.71 16.01 2.93
CA ILE A 105 1.63 15.02 3.10
C ILE A 105 0.48 15.40 2.15
N ILE A 106 -0.01 14.41 1.41
CA ILE A 106 -1.09 14.50 0.43
C ILE A 106 -2.24 13.62 0.92
N THR A 107 -3.44 14.20 0.99
CA THR A 107 -4.68 13.47 1.33
C THR A 107 -5.39 13.03 0.05
N LYS A 108 -5.63 11.72 -0.11
CA LYS A 108 -6.41 11.15 -1.23
C LYS A 108 -7.73 10.57 -0.73
N ILE A 109 -8.75 10.56 -1.57
CA ILE A 109 -10.02 9.88 -1.27
C ILE A 109 -9.84 8.40 -1.60
N LYS A 110 -9.93 7.53 -0.59
CA LYS A 110 -9.75 6.07 -0.74
C LYS A 110 -11.04 5.38 -1.17
N LYS A 111 -12.16 5.74 -0.54
CA LYS A 111 -13.48 5.15 -0.81
C LYS A 111 -14.56 6.21 -0.65
N ALA A 112 -15.58 6.11 -1.48
CA ALA A 112 -16.82 6.85 -1.32
C ALA A 112 -17.98 5.85 -1.24
N LYS A 113 -18.89 6.10 -0.30
CA LYS A 113 -20.17 5.39 -0.23
C LYS A 113 -21.26 6.29 -0.81
N TYR A 114 -22.07 5.70 -1.66
CA TYR A 114 -23.19 6.34 -2.33
C TYR A 114 -24.47 5.60 -1.98
N GLU A 115 -25.58 6.30 -1.83
CA GLU A 115 -26.89 5.71 -1.58
C GLU A 115 -27.81 5.93 -2.78
N CYS A 116 -28.55 4.89 -3.13
CA CYS A 116 -29.60 4.94 -4.14
C CYS A 116 -30.87 5.54 -3.54
N PRO A 117 -31.35 6.72 -4.00
CA PRO A 117 -32.54 7.34 -3.43
C PRO A 117 -33.85 6.58 -3.71
N SER A 118 -33.85 5.60 -4.63
CA SER A 118 -35.05 4.80 -4.94
C SER A 118 -35.21 3.56 -4.07
N CYS A 119 -34.12 2.97 -3.58
CA CYS A 119 -34.19 1.69 -2.86
C CYS A 119 -33.34 1.65 -1.59
N GLY A 120 -32.67 2.75 -1.23
CA GLY A 120 -31.79 2.82 -0.07
C GLY A 120 -30.51 1.99 -0.19
N ASN A 121 -30.24 1.35 -1.34
CA ASN A 121 -29.06 0.51 -1.49
C ASN A 121 -27.77 1.34 -1.41
N SER A 122 -26.83 0.90 -0.57
CA SER A 122 -25.52 1.49 -0.40
C SER A 122 -24.50 0.90 -1.38
N LEU A 123 -24.02 1.72 -2.30
CA LEU A 123 -22.99 1.42 -3.29
C LEU A 123 -21.65 1.96 -2.82
N GLN A 124 -20.66 1.09 -2.61
CA GLN A 124 -19.29 1.50 -2.28
C GLN A 124 -18.43 1.52 -3.54
N VAL A 125 -17.83 2.67 -3.84
CA VAL A 125 -16.86 2.82 -4.93
C VAL A 125 -15.48 3.06 -4.34
N MET A 126 -14.50 2.23 -4.71
CA MET A 126 -13.09 2.54 -4.45
C MET A 126 -12.62 3.51 -5.53
N LEU A 127 -12.18 4.68 -5.11
CA LEU A 127 -11.80 5.75 -6.02
C LEU A 127 -10.32 5.61 -6.35
N GLY A 128 -10.01 5.47 -7.63
CA GLY A 128 -8.64 5.54 -8.16
C GLY A 128 -8.28 6.99 -8.48
N GLU A 129 -7.77 7.26 -9.68
CA GLU A 129 -7.40 8.62 -10.10
C GLU A 129 -8.57 9.54 -10.46
N LYS A 130 -9.73 8.95 -10.79
CA LYS A 130 -10.96 9.67 -11.10
C LYS A 130 -11.95 9.43 -9.98
N ASN A 131 -12.61 10.51 -9.56
CA ASN A 131 -13.75 10.45 -8.64
C ASN A 131 -14.99 9.91 -9.39
N THR A 132 -15.02 8.61 -9.64
CA THR A 132 -16.10 7.92 -10.35
C THR A 132 -17.31 7.72 -9.42
N LYS A 133 -18.43 8.31 -9.81
CA LYS A 133 -19.72 8.06 -9.15
C LYS A 133 -20.39 6.82 -9.74
N PRO A 134 -21.15 6.04 -8.97
CA PRO A 134 -21.94 4.95 -9.53
C PRO A 134 -22.93 5.48 -10.56
N THR A 135 -23.07 4.78 -11.67
CA THR A 135 -23.93 5.19 -12.79
C THR A 135 -25.27 4.46 -12.78
N ARG A 136 -25.33 3.26 -12.18
CA ARG A 136 -26.53 2.42 -12.11
C ARG A 136 -26.59 1.62 -10.80
N CYS A 137 -27.80 1.41 -10.29
CA CYS A 137 -28.11 0.53 -9.16
C CYS A 137 -28.75 -0.78 -9.65
N GLY A 138 -28.63 -1.86 -8.87
CA GLY A 138 -29.31 -3.14 -9.14
C GLY A 138 -30.85 -3.04 -9.20
N CYS A 139 -31.45 -2.01 -8.59
CA CYS A 139 -32.90 -1.75 -8.70
C CYS A 139 -33.32 -1.07 -10.01
N GLY A 140 -32.38 -0.80 -10.93
CA GLY A 140 -32.67 -0.15 -12.22
C GLY A 140 -32.52 1.38 -12.23
N ARG A 141 -32.39 2.05 -11.07
CA ARG A 141 -32.14 3.50 -11.03
C ARG A 141 -30.80 3.86 -11.68
N LYS A 142 -30.79 4.94 -12.46
CA LYS A 142 -29.61 5.50 -13.11
C LYS A 142 -29.35 6.92 -12.61
N GLY A 143 -28.09 7.23 -12.32
CA GLY A 143 -27.64 8.57 -11.92
C GLY A 143 -28.20 9.10 -10.57
N HIS A 144 -27.72 10.28 -10.19
CA HIS A 144 -28.15 11.03 -8.99
C HIS A 144 -28.09 10.25 -7.67
N PHE A 145 -27.01 9.48 -7.48
CA PHE A 145 -26.73 8.85 -6.20
C PHE A 145 -26.26 9.88 -5.18
N MET A 146 -26.77 9.78 -3.96
CA MET A 146 -26.39 10.67 -2.85
C MET A 146 -25.09 10.18 -2.24
N GLU A 147 -24.12 11.05 -2.03
CA GLU A 147 -22.88 10.68 -1.35
C GLU A 147 -23.13 10.64 0.16
N VAL A 148 -22.91 9.49 0.77
CA VAL A 148 -23.16 9.26 2.21
C VAL A 148 -21.90 9.53 3.02
N SER A 149 -20.74 9.07 2.54
CA SER A 149 -19.48 9.23 3.26
C SER A 149 -18.28 9.08 2.33
N ARG A 150 -17.17 9.72 2.71
CA ARG A 150 -15.84 9.52 2.12
C ARG A 150 -14.85 9.09 3.19
N THR A 151 -13.97 8.17 2.84
CA THR A 151 -12.78 7.85 3.64
C THR A 151 -11.56 8.38 2.93
N TYR A 152 -10.73 9.11 3.66
CA TYR A 152 -9.46 9.66 3.17
C TYR A 152 -8.28 8.80 3.59
N GLU A 153 -7.19 8.88 2.84
CA GLU A 153 -5.92 8.25 3.13
C GLU A 153 -4.79 9.24 2.85
N ASP A 154 -3.99 9.50 3.88
CA ASP A 154 -2.81 10.34 3.79
C ASP A 154 -1.61 9.52 3.33
N HIS A 155 -0.75 10.14 2.54
CA HIS A 155 0.54 9.59 2.12
C HIS A 155 1.50 10.74 1.80
N PHE A 156 2.79 10.47 1.75
CA PHE A 156 3.74 11.33 1.06
C PHE A 156 4.46 10.52 -0.02
N GLU A 157 5.16 11.21 -0.89
CA GLU A 157 5.89 10.60 -1.99
C GLU A 157 7.39 10.87 -1.82
N LEU A 158 8.18 9.86 -2.14
CA LEU A 158 9.64 9.96 -2.23
C LEU A 158 10.06 9.77 -3.67
N MET A 159 11.05 10.55 -4.09
CA MET A 159 11.89 10.18 -5.22
C MET A 159 13.13 9.50 -4.68
N VAL A 160 13.32 8.24 -5.06
CA VAL A 160 14.44 7.41 -4.63
C VAL A 160 15.38 7.20 -5.81
N GLU A 161 16.66 7.42 -5.59
CA GLU A 161 17.71 7.30 -6.61
C GLU A 161 18.62 6.10 -6.32
N GLU A 162 18.87 5.31 -7.36
CA GLU A 162 19.88 4.24 -7.40
C GLU A 162 20.63 4.35 -8.72
N ASP A 163 21.95 4.55 -8.67
CA ASP A 163 22.85 4.63 -9.83
C ASP A 163 22.37 5.55 -10.97
N GLY A 164 21.75 6.68 -10.61
CA GLY A 164 21.22 7.68 -11.55
C GLY A 164 19.78 7.42 -12.02
N TYR A 165 19.22 6.26 -11.71
CA TYR A 165 17.82 5.93 -11.99
C TYR A 165 16.91 6.37 -10.85
N LEU A 166 15.73 6.89 -11.20
CA LEU A 166 14.76 7.43 -10.26
C LEU A 166 13.51 6.56 -10.18
N LEU A 167 13.05 6.30 -8.96
CA LEU A 167 11.79 5.62 -8.68
C LEU A 167 10.92 6.48 -7.76
N ARG A 168 9.67 6.68 -8.18
CA ARG A 168 8.64 7.27 -7.33
C ARG A 168 8.10 6.22 -6.36
N VAL A 169 8.10 6.55 -5.09
CA VAL A 169 7.61 5.68 -4.01
C VAL A 169 6.52 6.40 -3.23
N ILE A 170 5.35 5.79 -3.12
CA ILE A 170 4.25 6.26 -2.27
C ILE A 170 4.38 5.61 -0.90
N VAL A 171 4.40 6.43 0.14
CA VAL A 171 4.58 6.01 1.53
C VAL A 171 3.39 6.47 2.37
N GLY A 172 2.65 5.51 2.92
CA GLY A 172 1.51 5.76 3.80
C GLY A 172 1.82 5.49 5.27
N GLU A 173 0.78 5.16 6.03
CA GLU A 173 0.90 4.73 7.42
C GLU A 173 1.71 3.42 7.55
N PRO A 174 2.47 3.22 8.64
CA PRO A 174 2.60 4.09 9.82
C PRO A 174 3.67 5.20 9.67
N PHE A 175 4.31 5.32 8.50
CA PHE A 175 5.47 6.18 8.29
C PHE A 175 5.16 7.69 8.27
N LEU A 176 3.88 8.06 8.37
CA LEU A 176 3.43 9.43 8.59
C LEU A 176 3.70 9.91 10.02
N ASN A 177 3.79 8.97 10.97
CA ASN A 177 4.00 9.29 12.37
C ASN A 177 5.32 10.04 12.60
N PRO A 178 5.35 11.04 13.51
CA PRO A 178 6.54 11.85 13.78
C PRO A 178 7.80 11.06 14.10
N GLU A 179 7.66 9.86 14.70
CA GLU A 179 8.78 8.98 15.04
C GLU A 179 9.61 8.54 13.83
N PHE A 180 9.01 8.45 12.64
CA PHE A 180 9.71 8.05 11.41
C PHE A 180 10.30 9.24 10.65
N LYS A 181 9.98 10.49 11.00
CA LYS A 181 10.49 11.69 10.30
C LYS A 181 12.02 11.72 10.13
N PRO A 182 12.85 11.33 11.12
CA PRO A 182 14.31 11.34 10.97
C PRO A 182 14.83 10.43 9.85
N MET A 183 14.05 9.42 9.46
CA MET A 183 14.38 8.46 8.42
C MET A 183 14.26 9.05 7.01
N PHE A 184 13.34 10.00 6.80
CA PHE A 184 13.01 10.52 5.49
C PHE A 184 13.70 11.84 5.15
N LYS A 185 14.98 11.98 5.53
CA LYS A 185 15.82 13.12 5.16
C LYS A 185 16.48 12.88 3.80
N LYS A 186 16.71 13.96 3.05
CA LYS A 186 17.46 13.93 1.79
C LYS A 186 18.82 13.23 2.01
N ASN A 187 19.25 12.46 1.01
CA ASN A 187 20.48 11.64 1.00
C ASN A 187 20.51 10.45 1.96
N ASN A 188 19.49 10.23 2.81
CA ASN A 188 19.43 8.99 3.57
C ASN A 188 19.27 7.80 2.62
N LYS A 189 20.06 6.75 2.87
CA LYS A 189 19.97 5.47 2.16
C LYS A 189 18.94 4.57 2.85
N LEU A 190 17.98 4.10 2.07
CA LEU A 190 16.87 3.27 2.54
C LEU A 190 16.81 1.97 1.75
N ILE A 191 16.26 0.95 2.40
CA ILE A 191 15.74 -0.26 1.77
C ILE A 191 14.23 -0.18 1.87
N ILE A 192 13.54 -0.30 0.73
CA ILE A 192 12.09 -0.14 0.65
C ILE A 192 11.53 -1.43 0.06
N SER A 193 10.61 -2.05 0.79
CA SER A 193 9.83 -3.19 0.28
C SER A 193 8.40 -2.76 0.04
N GLY A 194 7.80 -3.27 -1.03
CA GLY A 194 6.52 -2.80 -1.52
C GLY A 194 6.13 -3.52 -2.81
N TYR A 195 5.05 -3.09 -3.43
CA TYR A 195 4.61 -3.62 -4.71
C TYR A 195 4.52 -2.55 -5.78
N ILE A 196 4.80 -2.92 -7.03
CA ILE A 196 4.78 -1.99 -8.15
C ILE A 196 3.38 -1.91 -8.74
N ILE A 197 2.89 -0.68 -8.91
CA ILE A 197 1.66 -0.39 -9.65
C ILE A 197 1.95 0.44 -10.89
N ALA A 198 1.03 0.42 -11.84
CA ALA A 198 1.04 1.26 -13.02
C ALA A 198 0.00 2.38 -12.87
N ILE A 199 0.45 3.62 -12.99
CA ILE A 199 -0.36 4.84 -12.94
C ILE A 199 -0.42 5.42 -14.37
N PRO A 200 -1.59 5.50 -15.02
CA PRO A 200 -1.72 6.08 -16.35
C PRO A 200 -1.22 7.54 -16.40
N LYS A 201 -0.38 7.86 -17.39
CA LYS A 201 0.00 9.26 -17.60
C LYS A 201 -1.16 10.01 -18.27
N LYS A 202 -1.53 11.17 -17.75
CA LYS A 202 -2.52 12.06 -18.38
C LYS A 202 -1.88 12.80 -19.54
N LEU A 203 -2.48 12.73 -20.73
CA LEU A 203 -2.08 13.56 -21.87
C LEU A 203 -2.62 15.00 -21.68
N PRO A 204 -1.96 16.02 -22.27
CA PRO A 204 -2.38 17.42 -22.17
C PRO A 204 -3.84 17.70 -22.58
N ARG A 205 -4.46 16.83 -23.39
CA ARG A 205 -5.86 16.94 -23.87
C ARG A 205 -6.86 16.06 -23.11
N GLY A 206 -6.47 15.49 -21.97
CA GLY A 206 -7.38 14.74 -21.09
C GLY A 206 -7.68 13.29 -21.52
N SER A 207 -7.17 12.83 -22.67
CA SER A 207 -7.15 11.41 -23.03
C SER A 207 -6.11 10.64 -22.21
N GLU A 208 -6.39 9.39 -21.90
CA GLU A 208 -5.45 8.51 -21.18
C GLU A 208 -4.32 8.07 -22.12
N SER A 209 -3.07 8.13 -21.65
CA SER A 209 -1.92 7.62 -22.40
C SER A 209 -1.88 6.09 -22.34
N THR A 210 -1.37 5.46 -23.40
CA THR A 210 -0.96 4.04 -23.37
C THR A 210 0.31 3.83 -22.54
N GLU A 211 1.08 4.90 -22.30
CA GLU A 211 2.20 4.87 -21.37
C GLU A 211 1.75 5.01 -19.92
N VAL A 212 2.37 4.19 -19.07
CA VAL A 212 2.16 4.21 -17.62
C VAL A 212 3.44 4.64 -16.89
N GLU A 213 3.27 5.35 -15.78
CA GLU A 213 4.30 5.54 -14.77
C GLU A 213 4.30 4.33 -13.82
N LYS A 214 5.47 3.76 -13.57
CA LYS A 214 5.65 2.66 -12.60
C LYS A 214 5.94 3.28 -11.24
N VAL A 215 5.14 2.96 -10.23
CA VAL A 215 5.24 3.52 -8.89
C VAL A 215 5.30 2.40 -7.86
N LEU A 216 6.17 2.52 -6.88
CA LEU A 216 6.26 1.57 -5.77
C LEU A 216 5.35 2.02 -4.61
N ILE A 217 4.41 1.19 -4.21
CA ILE A 217 3.66 1.37 -2.96
C ILE A 217 4.43 0.71 -1.83
N ALA A 218 4.94 1.51 -0.89
CA ALA A 218 5.75 1.01 0.21
C ALA A 218 4.90 0.22 1.21
N ASN A 219 5.36 -0.99 1.55
CA ASN A 219 4.88 -1.76 2.70
C ASN A 219 5.77 -1.53 3.92
N ASN A 220 7.09 -1.64 3.76
CA ASN A 220 8.04 -1.42 4.84
C ASN A 220 9.24 -0.63 4.32
N VAL A 221 9.82 0.19 5.20
CA VAL A 221 10.97 1.03 4.92
C VAL A 221 11.98 0.80 6.04
N GLU A 222 13.21 0.45 5.67
CA GLU A 222 14.32 0.19 6.59
C GLU A 222 15.49 1.13 6.29
N LYS A 223 16.15 1.67 7.32
CA LYS A 223 17.31 2.54 7.12
C LYS A 223 18.55 1.67 6.94
N VAL A 224 19.34 1.94 5.90
CA VAL A 224 20.66 1.33 5.75
C VAL A 224 21.56 1.93 6.83
N ARG A 225 22.11 1.08 7.69
CA ARG A 225 23.12 1.49 8.67
C ARG A 225 24.44 1.83 7.98
#